data_AF-A0A7S0M5L3-F1
#
_entry.id   AF-A0A7S0M5L3-F1
#
_cell.length_a   1.000
_cell.length_b   1.000
_cell.length_c   1.000
_cell.angle_alpha   90.00
_cell.angle_beta   90.00
_cell.angle_gamma   90.00
#
_symmetry.space_group_name_H-M   'P 1'
#
loop_
_entity.id
_entity.type
_entity.pdbx_description
1 polymer ?
#
loop_
_entity_poly.entity_id
_entity_poly.type
_entity_poly.pdbx_seq_one_letter_code
_entity_poly.pdbx_strand_id
1 'polypeptide(L)'
;RRESFDAQLYSDLDNSFIGDIHQICPKFVAMKGPLSLNSAYTKAGEFACPPEMYAPLLVHLEVTCVIRLNEPDSYDKGEFERAGIAHHDLYFDDCTAPPDAVVERFLDICDREGTVAVHCRAGLGRTGTLIA
;
A
#
# COMPACT_ATOMS: atom_id res chain seq x y z
N ARG A 1 22.27 11.94 -1.98
CA ARG A 1 22.79 10.58 -1.69
C ARG A 1 22.23 9.64 -2.74
N ARG A 2 23.04 9.24 -3.73
CA ARG A 2 22.70 8.18 -4.72
C ARG A 2 23.28 6.82 -4.33
N GLU A 3 24.11 6.76 -3.29
CA GLU A 3 24.96 5.61 -2.98
C GLU A 3 24.24 4.47 -2.24
N SER A 4 22.97 4.65 -1.85
CA SER A 4 22.16 3.64 -1.17
C SER A 4 20.93 3.19 -1.98
N PHE A 5 20.80 3.61 -3.24
CA PHE A 5 19.68 3.22 -4.09
C PHE A 5 20.00 1.91 -4.81
N ASP A 6 19.23 0.87 -4.52
CA ASP A 6 19.30 -0.41 -5.22
C ASP A 6 18.39 -0.38 -6.47
N ALA A 7 19.02 -0.18 -7.63
CA ALA A 7 18.29 -0.09 -8.89
C ALA A 7 17.71 -1.44 -9.35
N GLN A 8 18.33 -2.55 -8.97
CA GLN A 8 17.82 -3.88 -9.36
C GLN A 8 16.57 -4.19 -8.55
N LEU A 9 16.63 -4.01 -7.22
CA LEU A 9 15.46 -4.18 -6.35
C LEU A 9 14.31 -3.28 -6.81
N TYR A 10 14.58 -2.01 -7.12
CA TYR A 10 13.55 -1.10 -7.63
C TYR A 10 12.90 -1.63 -8.92
N SER A 11 13.71 -2.11 -9.87
CA SER A 11 13.19 -2.66 -11.13
C SER A 11 12.42 -3.96 -10.94
N ASP A 12 12.78 -4.79 -9.97
CA ASP A 12 12.09 -6.05 -9.69
C ASP A 12 10.71 -5.78 -9.05
N LEU A 13 10.60 -4.74 -8.22
CA LEU A 13 9.37 -4.34 -7.53
C LEU A 13 8.38 -3.57 -8.43
N ASP A 14 8.83 -2.96 -9.53
CA ASP A 14 8.00 -2.28 -10.55
C ASP A 14 7.05 -3.25 -11.29
N ASN A 15 7.28 -4.55 -11.19
CA ASN A 15 6.43 -5.53 -11.86
C ASN A 15 5.00 -5.52 -11.28
N SER A 16 4.02 -5.19 -12.14
CA SER A 16 2.60 -5.17 -11.78
C SER A 16 2.00 -6.51 -11.30
N PHE A 17 2.67 -7.62 -11.58
CA PHE A 17 2.31 -8.95 -11.05
C PHE A 17 2.89 -9.22 -9.65
N ILE A 18 3.91 -8.47 -9.24
CA ILE A 18 4.62 -8.62 -7.95
C ILE A 18 4.11 -7.59 -6.93
N GLY A 19 3.60 -6.45 -7.38
CA GLY A 19 2.89 -5.51 -6.51
C GLY A 19 2.99 -4.04 -6.90
N ASP A 20 3.74 -3.72 -7.96
CA ASP A 20 3.96 -2.33 -8.42
C ASP A 20 4.36 -1.43 -7.25
N ILE A 21 5.45 -1.79 -6.58
CA ILE A 21 5.86 -1.23 -5.28
C ILE A 21 6.98 -0.22 -5.51
N HIS A 22 6.79 1.00 -5.02
CA HIS A 22 7.72 2.11 -5.19
C HIS A 22 7.99 2.81 -3.86
N GLN A 23 9.24 2.80 -3.40
CA GLN A 23 9.65 3.63 -2.27
C GLN A 23 9.85 5.08 -2.72
N ILE A 24 8.90 5.95 -2.36
CA ILE A 24 8.88 7.36 -2.77
C ILE A 24 9.93 8.16 -1.99
N CYS A 25 10.03 7.88 -0.69
CA CYS A 25 11.05 8.43 0.20
C CYS A 25 11.26 7.47 1.38
N PRO A 26 12.22 7.71 2.31
CA PRO A 26 12.43 6.84 3.46
C PRO A 26 11.17 6.59 4.30
N LYS A 27 10.20 7.52 4.27
CA LYS A 27 8.95 7.41 5.03
C LYS A 27 7.84 6.65 4.30
N PHE A 28 7.80 6.70 2.97
CA PHE A 28 6.62 6.31 2.21
C PHE A 28 6.93 5.31 1.10
N VAL A 29 6.12 4.26 1.06
CA VAL A 29 6.02 3.31 -0.04
C VAL A 29 4.64 3.44 -0.67
N ALA A 30 4.57 3.60 -1.98
CA ALA A 30 3.33 3.50 -2.75
C ALA A 30 3.26 2.12 -3.39
N MET A 31 2.09 1.49 -3.41
CA MET A 31 1.93 0.18 -4.05
C MET A 31 0.54 0.00 -4.66
N LYS A 32 0.41 -0.94 -5.60
CA LYS A 32 -0.89 -1.43 -6.05
C LYS A 32 -1.61 -2.16 -4.91
N GLY A 33 -2.93 -2.08 -4.90
CA GLY A 33 -3.74 -2.75 -3.89
C GLY A 33 -3.67 -4.27 -4.02
N PRO A 34 -3.39 -5.00 -2.93
CA PRO A 34 -3.53 -6.45 -2.91
C PRO A 34 -4.95 -6.89 -3.25
N LEU A 35 -5.08 -8.05 -3.89
CA LEU A 35 -6.34 -8.67 -4.25
C LEU A 35 -6.34 -10.12 -3.78
N SER A 36 -7.30 -10.47 -2.93
CA SER A 36 -7.54 -11.86 -2.55
C SER A 36 -8.18 -12.65 -3.70
N LEU A 37 -8.00 -13.97 -3.70
CA LEU A 37 -8.57 -14.86 -4.73
C LEU A 37 -10.10 -14.76 -4.83
N ASN A 38 -10.78 -14.42 -3.73
CA ASN A 38 -12.24 -14.35 -3.65
C ASN A 38 -12.81 -12.95 -3.85
N SER A 39 -11.96 -11.93 -4.08
CA SER A 39 -12.39 -10.54 -4.26
C SER A 39 -13.29 -10.38 -5.49
N ALA A 40 -14.14 -9.35 -5.48
CA ALA A 40 -14.99 -9.02 -6.63
C ALA A 40 -14.16 -8.72 -7.90
N TYR A 41 -12.99 -8.08 -7.74
CA TYR A 41 -12.06 -7.76 -8.81
C TYR A 41 -11.45 -9.00 -9.45
N THR A 42 -11.05 -9.98 -8.63
CA THR A 42 -10.55 -11.28 -9.14
C THR A 42 -11.63 -12.02 -9.92
N LYS A 43 -12.88 -12.00 -9.43
CA LYS A 43 -14.04 -12.57 -10.15
C LYS A 43 -14.34 -11.84 -11.46
N ALA A 44 -13.99 -10.56 -11.56
CA ALA A 44 -14.09 -9.77 -12.79
C ALA A 44 -12.90 -9.96 -13.75
N GLY A 45 -11.94 -10.84 -13.43
CA GLY A 45 -10.83 -11.23 -14.30
C GLY A 45 -9.50 -10.54 -14.00
N GLU A 46 -9.39 -9.76 -12.91
CA GLU A 46 -8.10 -9.21 -12.49
C GLU A 46 -7.21 -10.27 -11.85
N PHE A 47 -5.90 -10.17 -12.08
CA PHE A 47 -4.94 -11.05 -11.46
C PHE A 47 -4.86 -10.79 -9.96
N ALA A 48 -5.09 -11.85 -9.17
CA ALA A 48 -4.97 -11.79 -7.72
C ALA A 48 -3.49 -11.76 -7.31
N CYS A 49 -3.11 -10.72 -6.58
CA CYS A 49 -1.84 -10.66 -5.86
C CYS A 49 -2.19 -10.48 -4.38
N PRO A 50 -2.21 -11.55 -3.58
CA PRO A 50 -2.79 -11.50 -2.25
C PRO A 50 -1.76 -10.98 -1.22
N PRO A 51 -2.20 -10.49 -0.05
CA PRO A 51 -1.32 -9.83 0.94
C PRO A 51 -0.10 -10.64 1.37
N GLU A 52 -0.19 -11.97 1.34
CA GLU A 52 0.88 -12.90 1.71
C GLU A 52 2.10 -12.80 0.78
N MET A 53 1.90 -12.33 -0.46
CA MET A 53 3.01 -12.02 -1.37
C MET A 53 3.63 -10.66 -1.09
N TYR A 54 2.84 -9.69 -0.60
CA TYR A 54 3.34 -8.36 -0.25
C TYR A 54 4.10 -8.38 1.07
N ALA A 55 3.59 -9.06 2.09
CA ALA A 55 4.11 -8.96 3.45
C ALA A 55 5.64 -9.21 3.56
N PRO A 56 6.23 -10.25 2.92
CA PRO A 56 7.68 -10.43 2.96
C PRO A 56 8.47 -9.29 2.31
N LEU A 57 7.95 -8.72 1.22
CA LEU A 57 8.56 -7.58 0.52
C LEU A 57 8.49 -6.32 1.38
N LEU A 58 7.34 -6.06 2.00
CA LEU A 58 7.13 -4.92 2.89
C LEU A 58 8.00 -5.01 4.16
N VAL A 59 8.15 -6.21 4.73
CA VAL A 59 9.09 -6.45 5.83
C VAL A 59 10.54 -6.16 5.40
N HIS A 60 10.93 -6.59 4.19
CA HIS A 60 12.26 -6.28 3.65
C HIS A 60 12.50 -4.77 3.46
N LEU A 61 11.46 -4.02 3.13
CA LEU A 61 11.47 -2.56 3.03
C LEU A 61 11.26 -1.84 4.38
N GLU A 62 11.29 -2.58 5.49
CA GLU A 62 11.13 -2.04 6.86
C GLU A 62 9.80 -1.30 7.08
N VAL A 63 8.76 -1.68 6.34
CA VAL A 63 7.40 -1.14 6.50
C VAL A 63 6.83 -1.61 7.83
N THR A 64 6.38 -0.66 8.65
CA THR A 64 5.71 -0.95 9.93
C THR A 64 4.19 -0.85 9.84
N CYS A 65 3.69 -0.14 8.83
CA CYS A 65 2.27 0.17 8.69
C CYS A 65 1.81 0.15 7.23
N VAL A 66 0.63 -0.41 6.98
CA VAL A 66 -0.10 -0.32 5.70
C VAL A 66 -1.37 0.51 5.89
N ILE A 67 -1.59 1.48 5.00
CA ILE A 67 -2.82 2.26 4.92
C ILE A 67 -3.55 1.92 3.62
N ARG A 68 -4.80 1.45 3.75
CA ARG A 68 -5.71 1.16 2.64
C ARG A 68 -6.70 2.29 2.42
N LEU A 69 -6.76 2.80 1.19
CA LEU A 69 -7.62 3.92 0.80
C LEU A 69 -8.84 3.51 -0.04
N ASN A 70 -8.91 2.25 -0.45
CA ASN A 70 -9.99 1.70 -1.27
C ASN A 70 -10.87 0.72 -0.48
N GLU A 71 -11.79 0.06 -1.19
CA GLU A 71 -12.82 -0.80 -0.60
C GLU A 71 -12.19 -1.91 0.27
N PRO A 72 -12.74 -2.18 1.47
CA PRO A 72 -12.12 -3.09 2.43
C PRO A 72 -12.25 -4.58 2.07
N ASP A 73 -13.08 -4.91 1.09
CA ASP A 73 -13.33 -6.27 0.61
C ASP A 73 -12.30 -6.76 -0.42
N SER A 74 -11.28 -5.95 -0.74
CA SER A 74 -10.19 -6.35 -1.63
C SER A 74 -9.36 -7.51 -1.06
N TYR A 75 -9.10 -7.50 0.26
CA TYR A 75 -8.36 -8.52 0.99
C TYR A 75 -8.57 -8.44 2.51
N ASP A 76 -8.19 -9.51 3.24
CA ASP A 76 -8.17 -9.53 4.71
C ASP A 76 -6.90 -8.84 5.25
N LYS A 77 -7.09 -7.75 5.99
CA LYS A 77 -5.99 -7.02 6.64
C LYS A 77 -5.24 -7.85 7.68
N GLY A 78 -5.87 -8.90 8.21
CA GLY A 78 -5.28 -9.79 9.19
C GLY A 78 -3.98 -10.44 8.71
N GLU A 79 -3.78 -10.59 7.39
CA GLU A 79 -2.52 -11.11 6.85
C GLU A 79 -1.33 -10.17 7.10
N PHE A 80 -1.53 -8.86 7.01
CA PHE A 80 -0.48 -7.89 7.37
C PHE A 80 -0.27 -7.84 8.88
N GLU A 81 -1.35 -7.85 9.67
CA GLU A 81 -1.28 -7.86 11.13
C GLU A 81 -0.54 -9.12 11.65
N ARG A 82 -0.76 -10.28 11.03
CA ARG A 82 -0.03 -11.54 11.31
C ARG A 82 1.47 -11.45 11.00
N ALA A 83 1.84 -10.64 10.01
CA ALA A 83 3.23 -10.35 9.68
C ALA A 83 3.87 -9.28 10.58
N GLY A 84 3.14 -8.75 11.57
CA GLY A 84 3.61 -7.70 12.46
C GLY A 84 3.54 -6.28 11.86
N ILE A 85 2.78 -6.11 10.77
CA ILE A 85 2.58 -4.82 10.11
C ILE A 85 1.21 -4.27 10.55
N ALA A 86 1.21 -3.07 11.14
CA ALA A 86 -0.03 -2.38 11.52
C ALA A 86 -0.88 -2.08 10.28
N HIS A 87 -2.21 -2.12 10.39
CA HIS A 87 -3.09 -1.87 9.25
C HIS A 87 -4.21 -0.88 9.59
N HIS A 88 -4.40 0.10 8.71
CA HIS A 88 -5.46 1.09 8.84
C HIS A 88 -6.27 1.25 7.55
N ASP A 89 -7.59 1.25 7.71
CA ASP A 89 -8.53 1.60 6.65
C ASP A 89 -8.88 3.10 6.75
N LEU A 90 -8.57 3.84 5.69
CA LEU A 90 -8.88 5.26 5.48
C LEU A 90 -9.60 5.43 4.13
N TYR A 91 -10.75 4.77 3.99
CA TYR A 91 -11.54 4.77 2.76
C TYR A 91 -12.04 6.17 2.39
N PHE A 92 -11.94 6.49 1.10
CA PHE A 92 -12.69 7.56 0.44
C PHE A 92 -12.88 7.25 -1.05
N ASP A 93 -13.89 7.89 -1.65
CA ASP A 93 -14.37 7.59 -3.00
C ASP A 93 -13.28 7.81 -4.07
N ASP A 94 -13.25 6.92 -5.06
CA ASP A 94 -12.29 7.03 -6.17
C ASP A 94 -12.53 8.30 -6.99
N CYS A 95 -11.45 8.89 -7.52
CA CYS A 95 -11.48 10.17 -8.26
C CYS A 95 -12.05 11.37 -7.48
N THR A 96 -12.03 11.34 -6.15
CA THR A 96 -12.39 12.48 -5.29
C THR A 96 -11.21 12.99 -4.46
N ALA A 97 -11.34 14.17 -3.87
CA ALA A 97 -10.38 14.68 -2.89
C ALA A 97 -10.62 14.01 -1.52
N PRO A 98 -9.58 13.72 -0.74
CA PRO A 98 -9.74 13.17 0.60
C PRO A 98 -10.46 14.20 1.50
N PRO A 99 -11.45 13.78 2.31
CA PRO A 99 -12.03 14.63 3.34
C PRO A 99 -10.98 15.05 4.39
N ASP A 100 -11.14 16.23 4.99
CA ASP A 100 -10.20 16.74 6.01
C ASP A 100 -9.92 15.74 7.14
N ALA A 101 -10.97 15.06 7.63
CA ALA A 101 -10.83 14.04 8.67
C ALA A 101 -9.97 12.83 8.24
N VAL A 102 -9.95 12.49 6.95
CA VAL A 102 -9.08 11.43 6.40
C VAL A 102 -7.64 11.92 6.36
N VAL A 103 -7.41 13.17 5.95
CA VAL A 103 -6.08 13.79 5.92
C VAL A 103 -5.49 13.88 7.33
N GLU A 104 -6.25 14.41 8.29
CA GLU A 104 -5.82 14.51 9.69
C GLU A 104 -5.44 13.14 10.26
N ARG A 105 -6.30 12.13 10.04
CA ARG A 105 -6.03 10.77 10.52
C ARG A 105 -4.83 10.13 9.83
N PHE A 106 -4.61 10.40 8.55
CA PHE A 106 -3.43 9.94 7.80
C PHE A 106 -2.15 10.51 8.41
N LEU A 107 -2.11 11.82 8.67
CA LEU A 107 -0.97 12.49 9.29
C LEU A 107 -0.70 11.95 10.70
N ASP A 108 -1.75 11.79 11.52
CA ASP A 108 -1.65 11.22 12.87
C ASP A 108 -1.02 9.82 12.90
N ILE A 109 -1.35 8.97 11.92
CA ILE A 109 -0.76 7.63 11.78
C ILE A 109 0.71 7.77 11.35
N CYS A 110 0.98 8.62 10.35
CA CYS A 110 2.33 8.84 9.86
C CYS A 110 3.27 9.37 10.94
N ASP A 111 2.81 10.22 11.86
CA ASP A 111 3.65 10.74 12.95
C ASP A 111 4.03 9.67 14.00
N ARG A 112 3.29 8.56 14.08
CA ARG A 112 3.49 7.50 15.07
C ARG A 112 4.24 6.28 14.53
N GLU A 113 4.10 6.03 13.23
CA GLU A 113 4.64 4.85 12.57
C GLU A 113 6.05 5.05 12.01
N GLY A 114 6.73 3.96 11.66
CA GLY A 114 7.98 3.96 10.91
C GLY A 114 7.76 4.21 9.42
N THR A 115 8.22 3.32 8.55
CA THR A 115 7.92 3.38 7.11
C THR A 115 6.47 2.96 6.87
N VAL A 116 5.73 3.77 6.11
CA VAL A 116 4.30 3.58 5.83
C VAL A 116 4.09 3.23 4.36
N ALA A 117 3.46 2.08 4.11
CA ALA A 117 3.00 1.70 2.79
C ALA A 117 1.55 2.17 2.59
N VAL A 118 1.29 2.90 1.50
CA VAL A 118 -0.02 3.48 1.21
C VAL A 118 -0.50 2.93 -0.12
N HIS A 119 -1.73 2.46 -0.17
CA HIS A 119 -2.32 1.97 -1.42
C HIS A 119 -3.79 2.35 -1.56
N CYS A 120 -4.22 2.49 -2.81
CA CYS A 120 -5.62 2.46 -3.20
C CYS A 120 -5.87 1.21 -4.06
N ARG A 121 -6.56 1.32 -5.19
CA ARG A 121 -6.62 0.21 -6.17
C ARG A 121 -5.33 0.12 -6.99
N ALA A 122 -4.95 1.20 -7.67
CA ALA A 122 -3.78 1.25 -8.54
C ALA A 122 -2.52 1.82 -7.88
N GLY A 123 -2.62 2.41 -6.69
CA GLY A 123 -1.46 3.03 -6.01
C GLY A 123 -1.06 4.41 -6.53
N LEU A 124 -1.89 5.04 -7.38
CA LEU A 124 -1.53 6.30 -8.06
C LEU A 124 -2.30 7.51 -7.54
N GLY A 125 -3.61 7.62 -7.82
CA GLY A 125 -4.41 8.83 -7.55
C GLY A 125 -4.56 9.13 -6.06
N ARG A 126 -5.46 8.41 -5.38
CA ARG A 126 -5.71 8.57 -3.93
C ARG A 126 -4.41 8.48 -3.09
N THR A 127 -3.55 7.52 -3.43
CA THR A 127 -2.25 7.30 -2.79
C THR A 127 -1.34 8.52 -2.92
N GLY A 128 -1.10 8.99 -4.16
CA GLY A 128 -0.25 10.14 -4.41
C GLY A 128 -0.80 11.42 -3.76
N THR A 129 -2.13 11.60 -3.75
CA THR A 129 -2.76 12.76 -3.12
C THR A 129 -2.52 12.84 -1.61
N LEU A 130 -2.50 11.71 -0.89
CA LEU A 130 -2.22 11.73 0.55
C LEU A 130 -0.71 11.78 0.87
N ILE A 131 0.15 11.27 -0.01
CA ILE A 131 1.61 11.29 0.20
C ILE A 131 2.23 12.68 -0.06
N ALA A 132 1.69 13.45 -1.02
CA ALA A 132 2.26 14.71 -1.52
C ALA A 132 2.24 15.85 -0.48
#